data_AF-A0A7J7NHU2-F1
#
_entry.id   AF-A0A7J7NHU2-F1
#
_cell.length_a   1.000
_cell.length_b   1.000
_cell.length_c   1.000
_cell.angle_alpha   90.00
_cell.angle_beta   90.00
_cell.angle_gamma   90.00
#
_symmetry.space_group_name_H-M   'P 1'
#
loop_
_entity.id
_entity.type
_entity.pdbx_description
1 polymer ?
#
loop_
_entity_poly.entity_id
_entity_poly.type
_entity_poly.pdbx_seq_one_letter_code
_entity_poly.pdbx_strand_id
1 'polypeptide(L)'
;MIEVGLTSARASIKKATRNMNATERHEDPDYVPQGAIYKNAYVFHRSYLEMEKLLKIYVYKEGDPPMFHNGPCRSINSTKGRFIYQMEMEKHFRTKDPDKAHVYFLPFSVVMMFAYLYDAKHHEVKHIGQLLIMST
;
A
#
# COMPACT_ATOMS: atom_id res chain seq x y z
N MET A 1 -2.23 10.12 -18.19
CA MET A 1 -1.26 10.85 -17.34
C MET A 1 -1.81 10.96 -15.93
N ILE A 2 -0.98 10.79 -14.92
CA ILE A 2 -1.36 10.81 -13.49
C ILE A 2 -2.17 12.06 -13.13
N GLU A 3 -1.70 13.23 -13.55
CA GLU A 3 -2.34 14.53 -13.24
C GLU A 3 -3.78 14.66 -13.75
N VAL A 4 -4.11 14.03 -14.87
CA VAL A 4 -5.49 14.05 -15.40
C VAL A 4 -6.43 13.26 -14.49
N GLY A 5 -5.97 12.09 -14.01
CA GLY A 5 -6.71 11.28 -13.04
C GLY A 5 -6.92 12.03 -11.72
N LEU A 6 -5.85 12.62 -11.18
CA LEU A 6 -5.90 13.41 -9.95
C LEU A 6 -6.82 14.63 -10.07
N THR A 7 -6.81 15.31 -11.22
CA THR A 7 -7.70 16.44 -11.48
C THR A 7 -9.16 16.02 -11.43
N SER A 8 -9.49 14.88 -12.05
CA SER A 8 -10.84 14.30 -12.04
C SER A 8 -11.27 13.89 -10.63
N ALA A 9 -10.39 13.23 -9.87
CA ALA A 9 -10.64 12.86 -8.47
C ALA A 9 -10.89 14.09 -7.59
N ARG A 10 -10.06 15.14 -7.70
CA ARG A 10 -10.24 16.40 -6.96
C ARG A 10 -11.58 17.06 -7.29
N ALA A 11 -12.01 17.04 -8.56
CA ALA A 11 -13.32 17.55 -8.96
C ALA A 11 -14.47 16.74 -8.34
N SER A 12 -14.37 15.41 -8.32
CA SER A 12 -15.34 14.49 -7.68
C SER A 12 -15.48 14.76 -6.18
N ILE A 13 -14.35 14.89 -5.47
CA ILE A 13 -14.30 15.20 -4.02
C ILE A 13 -14.87 16.59 -3.73
N LYS A 14 -14.56 17.59 -4.57
CA LYS A 14 -15.10 18.95 -4.42
C LYS A 14 -16.61 18.98 -4.65
N LYS A 15 -17.13 18.21 -5.60
CA LYS A 15 -18.57 18.02 -5.80
C LYS A 15 -19.22 17.42 -4.55
N ALA A 16 -18.57 16.42 -3.95
CA ALA A 16 -19.05 15.78 -2.72
C ALA A 16 -19.14 16.74 -1.52
N THR A 17 -18.27 17.74 -1.46
CA THR A 17 -18.29 18.76 -0.40
C THR A 17 -19.51 19.70 -0.53
N ARG A 18 -19.97 19.98 -1.75
CA ARG A 18 -21.11 20.88 -2.01
C ARG A 18 -22.47 20.24 -1.72
N ASN A 19 -22.53 18.91 -1.79
CA ASN A 19 -23.75 18.13 -1.63
C ASN A 19 -24.05 17.73 -0.17
N MET A 20 -23.53 18.46 0.84
CA MET A 20 -23.76 18.15 2.27
C MET A 20 -25.25 18.00 2.68
N ASN A 21 -26.17 18.63 1.94
CA ASN A 21 -27.61 18.56 2.20
C ASN A 21 -28.33 17.50 1.35
N ALA A 22 -27.65 16.90 0.38
CA ALA A 22 -28.22 15.83 -0.41
C ALA A 22 -28.03 14.53 0.37
N THR A 23 -29.12 14.04 0.93
CA THR A 23 -29.34 12.66 1.36
C THR A 23 -29.19 11.65 0.21
N GLU A 24 -28.39 11.96 -0.82
CA GLU A 24 -27.90 10.98 -1.77
C GLU A 24 -26.91 10.11 -1.01
N ARG A 25 -27.49 9.16 -0.27
CA ARG A 25 -26.86 7.90 0.06
C ARG A 25 -26.36 7.39 -1.29
N HIS A 26 -25.09 7.62 -1.60
CA HIS A 26 -24.42 6.67 -2.47
C HIS A 26 -24.52 5.38 -1.68
N GLU A 27 -25.49 4.55 -2.06
CA GLU A 27 -25.59 3.18 -1.63
C GLU A 27 -24.39 2.47 -2.25
N ASP A 28 -23.22 2.73 -1.66
CA ASP A 28 -22.19 1.73 -1.64
C ASP A 28 -22.76 0.62 -0.74
N PRO A 29 -23.08 -0.56 -1.30
CA PRO A 29 -23.72 -1.63 -0.55
C PRO A 29 -22.84 -2.09 0.64
N ASP A 30 -21.55 -1.79 0.62
CA ASP A 30 -20.59 -2.39 1.53
C ASP A 30 -20.15 -1.47 2.68
N TYR A 31 -20.05 -0.13 2.50
CA TYR A 31 -19.67 0.76 3.61
C TYR A 31 -19.80 2.28 3.35
N VAL A 32 -20.60 2.98 4.17
CA VAL A 32 -20.50 4.45 4.34
C VAL A 32 -20.02 4.75 5.77
N PRO A 33 -18.86 5.39 5.97
CA PRO A 33 -18.34 5.69 7.30
C PRO A 33 -19.33 6.58 8.08
N GLN A 34 -19.54 6.27 9.36
CA GLN A 34 -20.38 7.04 10.27
C GLN A 34 -19.61 7.37 11.55
N GLY A 35 -20.09 8.38 12.29
CA GLY A 35 -19.57 8.74 13.61
C GLY A 35 -18.65 9.98 13.61
N ALA A 36 -18.41 10.50 14.82
CA ALA A 36 -17.71 11.77 15.06
C ALA A 36 -16.20 11.73 14.79
N ILE A 37 -15.65 10.55 14.42
CA ILE A 37 -14.23 10.38 14.09
C ILE A 37 -13.87 11.15 12.80
N TYR A 38 -14.84 11.29 11.88
CA TYR A 38 -14.62 11.95 10.59
C TYR A 38 -15.11 13.40 10.63
N LYS A 39 -14.24 14.34 10.23
CA LYS A 39 -14.64 15.74 10.01
C LYS A 39 -15.73 15.86 8.95
N ASN A 40 -15.65 15.03 7.91
CA ASN A 40 -16.69 14.84 6.91
C ASN A 40 -16.57 13.41 6.33
N ALA A 41 -17.43 12.51 6.80
CA ALA A 41 -17.38 11.10 6.42
C ALA A 41 -17.66 10.86 4.94
N TYR A 42 -18.55 11.66 4.34
CA TYR A 42 -18.90 11.53 2.93
C TYR A 42 -17.74 11.94 2.01
N VAL A 43 -17.10 13.07 2.30
CA VAL A 43 -15.90 13.52 1.57
C VAL A 43 -14.76 12.52 1.73
N PHE A 44 -14.58 11.96 2.94
CA PHE A 44 -13.59 10.92 3.19
C PHE A 44 -13.86 9.68 2.33
N HIS A 45 -15.08 9.13 2.38
CA HIS A 45 -15.46 7.96 1.59
C HIS A 45 -15.29 8.19 0.09
N ARG A 46 -15.70 9.36 -0.43
CA ARG A 46 -15.48 9.71 -1.84
C ARG A 46 -14.01 9.81 -2.19
N SER A 47 -13.17 10.36 -1.31
CA SER A 47 -11.72 10.38 -1.53
C SER A 47 -11.10 8.98 -1.54
N TYR A 48 -11.62 8.08 -0.71
CA TYR A 48 -11.19 6.69 -0.62
C TYR A 48 -11.53 5.92 -1.90
N LEU A 49 -12.76 6.03 -2.41
CA LEU A 49 -13.17 5.38 -3.66
C LEU A 49 -12.37 5.86 -4.88
N GLU A 50 -12.09 7.17 -4.97
CA GLU A 50 -11.25 7.71 -6.04
C GLU A 50 -9.80 7.20 -5.93
N MET A 51 -9.29 7.03 -4.70
CA MET A 51 -7.99 6.42 -4.45
C MET A 51 -7.98 4.96 -4.90
N GLU A 52 -8.98 4.15 -4.55
CA GLU A 52 -9.05 2.75 -4.99
C GLU A 52 -9.06 2.61 -6.52
N LYS A 53 -9.83 3.45 -7.19
CA LYS A 53 -9.91 3.47 -8.65
C LYS A 53 -8.57 3.84 -9.32
N LEU A 54 -7.88 4.85 -8.78
CA LEU A 54 -6.74 5.45 -9.45
C LEU A 54 -5.39 4.89 -9.00
N LEU A 55 -5.25 4.47 -7.74
CA LEU A 55 -3.97 4.11 -7.17
C LEU A 55 -3.34 2.93 -7.92
N LYS A 56 -2.08 3.13 -8.29
CA LYS A 56 -1.24 2.13 -8.96
C LYS A 56 0.11 2.10 -8.29
N ILE A 57 0.49 0.92 -7.82
CA ILE A 57 1.71 0.69 -7.06
C ILE A 57 2.58 -0.25 -7.89
N TYR A 58 3.81 0.17 -8.18
CA TYR A 58 4.82 -0.71 -8.73
C TYR A 58 5.54 -1.39 -7.58
N VAL A 59 5.49 -2.73 -7.56
CA VAL A 59 6.18 -3.54 -6.57
C VAL A 59 7.46 -4.05 -7.21
N TYR A 60 8.62 -3.66 -6.66
CA TYR A 60 9.93 -4.19 -7.07
C TYR A 60 9.89 -5.71 -7.03
N LYS A 61 10.52 -6.37 -8.00
CA LYS A 61 10.57 -7.84 -8.11
C LYS A 61 11.88 -8.42 -7.60
N GLU A 62 12.86 -7.56 -7.44
CA GLU A 62 14.22 -7.86 -7.02
C GLU A 62 14.26 -8.24 -5.54
N GLY A 63 15.31 -8.98 -5.18
CA GLY A 63 15.53 -9.47 -3.82
C GLY A 63 14.94 -10.85 -3.56
N ASP A 64 15.63 -11.63 -2.74
CA ASP A 64 15.27 -13.02 -2.45
C ASP A 64 14.63 -13.19 -1.05
N PRO A 65 13.72 -14.16 -0.88
CA PRO A 65 13.28 -14.61 0.44
C PRO A 65 14.46 -15.08 1.30
N PRO A 66 14.39 -14.95 2.65
CA PRO A 66 13.23 -14.51 3.41
C PRO A 66 13.15 -12.99 3.61
N MET A 67 14.13 -12.20 3.14
CA MET A 67 14.19 -10.75 3.41
C MET A 67 13.24 -9.94 2.54
N PHE A 68 13.12 -10.34 1.29
CA PHE A 68 12.22 -9.76 0.30
C PHE A 68 11.08 -10.71 -0.01
N HIS A 69 9.97 -10.13 -0.44
CA HIS A 69 8.74 -10.84 -0.82
C HIS A 69 8.17 -11.77 0.25
N ASN A 70 8.56 -11.51 1.50
CA ASN A 70 8.15 -12.31 2.63
C ASN A 70 8.01 -11.42 3.86
N GLY A 71 6.84 -11.51 4.47
CA GLY A 71 6.45 -10.68 5.59
C GLY A 71 6.12 -11.54 6.81
N PRO A 72 6.62 -11.20 8.01
CA PRO A 72 6.34 -11.98 9.20
C PRO A 72 4.87 -11.81 9.58
N CYS A 73 4.07 -12.86 9.39
CA CYS A 73 2.65 -12.85 9.73
C CYS A 73 2.35 -13.14 11.21
N ARG A 74 3.28 -12.89 12.14
CA ARG A 74 3.13 -13.19 13.58
C ARG A 74 3.01 -11.93 14.43
N SER A 75 2.14 -11.98 15.44
CA SER A 75 1.96 -10.95 16.48
C SER A 75 1.83 -9.53 15.89
N ILE A 76 2.55 -8.56 16.45
CA ILE A 76 2.53 -7.13 16.09
C ILE A 76 2.95 -6.85 14.63
N ASN A 77 3.61 -7.80 13.95
CA ASN A 77 4.04 -7.62 12.57
C ASN A 77 3.07 -8.24 11.55
N SER A 78 2.01 -8.90 12.01
CA SER A 78 1.02 -9.58 11.16
C SER A 78 0.42 -8.65 10.09
N THR A 79 0.12 -7.40 10.46
CA THR A 79 -0.39 -6.39 9.52
C THR A 79 0.61 -6.07 8.42
N LYS A 80 1.91 -5.93 8.75
CA LYS A 80 2.97 -5.68 7.75
C LYS A 80 3.13 -6.87 6.81
N GLY A 81 3.11 -8.08 7.36
CA GLY A 81 3.21 -9.30 6.56
C GLY A 81 2.02 -9.49 5.62
N ARG A 82 0.81 -9.23 6.13
CA ARG A 82 -0.41 -9.26 5.32
C ARG A 82 -0.41 -8.21 4.21
N PHE A 83 0.11 -7.02 4.48
CA PHE A 83 0.26 -5.97 3.47
C PHE A 83 1.20 -6.39 2.34
N ILE A 84 2.41 -6.89 2.66
CA ILE A 84 3.36 -7.39 1.65
C ILE A 84 2.70 -8.49 0.80
N TYR A 85 2.05 -9.45 1.46
CA TYR A 85 1.34 -10.54 0.78
C TYR A 85 0.22 -10.04 -0.16
N GLN A 86 -0.63 -9.12 0.32
CA GLN A 86 -1.69 -8.52 -0.50
C GLN A 86 -1.12 -7.76 -1.69
N MET A 87 -0.08 -6.95 -1.48
CA MET A 87 0.56 -6.20 -2.56
C MET A 87 1.16 -7.09 -3.65
N GLU A 88 1.57 -8.31 -3.30
CA GLU A 88 2.09 -9.28 -4.27
C GLU A 88 1.01 -10.08 -4.99
N MET A 89 0.00 -10.56 -4.25
CA MET A 89 -1.04 -11.43 -4.79
C MET A 89 -2.15 -10.66 -5.50
N GLU A 90 -2.49 -9.48 -4.99
CA GLU A 90 -3.64 -8.72 -5.46
C GLU A 90 -3.29 -7.84 -6.65
N LYS A 91 -4.16 -7.85 -7.66
CA LYS A 91 -3.96 -7.12 -8.92
C LYS A 91 -4.62 -5.75 -8.94
N HIS A 92 -5.48 -5.45 -7.95
CA HIS A 92 -6.30 -4.23 -7.96
C HIS A 92 -5.43 -2.97 -7.96
N PHE A 93 -4.48 -2.90 -7.03
CA PHE A 93 -3.56 -1.77 -6.88
C PHE A 93 -2.24 -1.93 -7.64
N ARG A 94 -1.85 -3.16 -8.01
CA ARG A 94 -0.52 -3.42 -8.59
C ARG A 94 -0.44 -3.05 -10.07
N THR A 95 0.63 -2.36 -10.47
CA THR A 95 1.03 -2.20 -11.89
C THR A 95 2.35 -2.93 -12.17
N LYS A 96 2.48 -3.50 -13.37
CA LYS A 96 3.74 -4.06 -13.89
C LYS A 96 4.52 -3.04 -14.73
N ASP A 97 3.88 -1.94 -15.07
CA ASP A 97 4.43 -0.84 -15.86
C ASP A 97 4.84 0.28 -14.90
N PRO A 98 6.15 0.54 -14.74
CA PRO A 98 6.64 1.56 -13.83
C PRO A 98 6.23 2.98 -14.25
N ASP A 99 5.99 3.24 -15.54
CA ASP A 99 5.60 4.57 -16.04
C ASP A 99 4.15 4.91 -15.69
N LYS A 100 3.36 3.89 -15.32
CA LYS A 100 1.98 4.04 -14.84
C LYS A 100 1.89 4.04 -13.32
N ALA A 101 3.00 3.91 -12.61
CA ALA A 101 3.02 3.84 -11.16
C ALA A 101 2.84 5.23 -10.53
N HIS A 102 2.03 5.28 -9.49
CA HIS A 102 1.92 6.45 -8.61
C HIS A 102 2.92 6.36 -7.44
N VAL A 103 3.16 5.14 -6.96
CA VAL A 103 4.03 4.85 -5.83
C VAL A 103 4.87 3.60 -6.15
N TYR A 104 6.09 3.57 -5.66
CA TYR A 104 6.97 2.41 -5.73
C TYR A 104 7.07 1.77 -4.35
N PHE A 105 6.85 0.46 -4.28
CA PHE A 105 6.90 -0.31 -3.05
C PHE A 105 8.00 -1.36 -3.12
N LEU A 106 8.89 -1.35 -2.13
CA LEU A 106 9.92 -2.36 -1.93
C LEU A 106 9.42 -3.36 -0.86
N PRO A 107 9.13 -4.63 -1.22
CA PRO A 107 8.56 -5.62 -0.29
C PRO A 107 9.63 -6.20 0.65
N PHE A 108 10.21 -5.36 1.48
CA PHE A 108 11.30 -5.69 2.40
C PHE A 108 10.84 -5.75 3.86
N SER A 109 11.35 -6.74 4.61
CA SER A 109 11.08 -6.89 6.04
C SER A 109 12.35 -6.79 6.88
N VAL A 110 12.46 -5.71 7.67
CA VAL A 110 13.54 -5.52 8.65
C VAL A 110 13.61 -6.70 9.64
N VAL A 111 12.47 -7.24 10.05
CA VAL A 111 12.40 -8.37 10.99
C VAL A 111 12.96 -9.64 10.34
N MET A 112 12.68 -9.88 9.06
CA MET A 112 13.26 -11.02 8.35
C MET A 112 14.75 -10.80 8.07
N MET A 113 15.17 -9.56 7.81
CA MET A 113 16.58 -9.22 7.70
C MET A 113 17.33 -9.54 8.99
N PHE A 114 16.84 -9.11 10.15
CA PHE A 114 17.43 -9.48 11.43
C PHE A 114 17.46 -10.98 11.64
N ALA A 115 16.36 -11.69 11.37
CA ALA A 115 16.32 -13.15 11.52
C ALA A 115 17.29 -13.89 10.57
N TYR A 116 17.55 -13.33 9.39
CA TYR A 116 18.46 -13.92 8.41
C TYR A 116 19.94 -13.61 8.70
N LEU A 117 20.25 -12.38 9.12
CA LEU A 117 21.61 -11.93 9.36
C LEU A 117 22.14 -12.28 10.75
N TYR A 118 21.26 -12.45 11.72
CA TYR A 118 21.63 -12.69 13.10
C TYR A 118 21.57 -14.18 13.41
N ASP A 119 22.71 -14.87 13.33
CA ASP A 119 22.84 -16.22 13.85
C ASP A 119 23.04 -16.16 15.37
N ALA A 120 21.96 -16.46 16.11
CA ALA A 120 21.96 -16.46 17.56
C ALA A 120 22.97 -17.43 18.19
N LYS A 121 23.52 -18.39 17.43
CA LYS A 121 24.53 -19.32 17.94
C LYS A 121 25.95 -18.77 17.90
N HIS A 122 26.23 -17.77 17.06
CA HIS A 122 27.61 -17.34 16.80
C HIS A 122 27.86 -15.83 16.98
N HIS A 123 26.84 -15.00 17.30
CA HIS A 123 27.00 -13.55 17.43
C HIS A 123 27.72 -12.89 16.23
N GLU A 124 27.71 -13.54 15.07
CA GLU A 124 28.31 -13.02 13.86
C GLU A 124 27.24 -12.35 13.02
N VAL A 125 27.45 -11.07 12.72
CA VAL A 125 26.63 -10.32 11.77
C VAL A 125 27.21 -10.53 10.39
N LYS A 126 26.49 -11.20 9.49
CA LYS A 126 26.89 -11.25 8.08
C LYS A 126 26.94 -9.84 7.51
N HIS A 127 28.04 -9.49 6.84
CA HIS A 127 28.23 -8.15 6.26
C HIS A 127 27.13 -7.84 5.22
N ILE A 128 26.37 -6.76 5.47
CA ILE A 128 25.23 -6.31 4.64
C ILE A 128 25.70 -5.77 3.27
N GLY A 129 26.97 -5.34 3.17
CA GLY A 129 27.51 -4.65 1.99
C GLY A 129 27.57 -5.48 0.71
N GLN A 130 27.52 -6.81 0.78
CA GLN A 130 27.52 -7.69 -0.40
C GLN A 130 26.11 -8.03 -0.90
N LEU A 131 25.07 -7.80 -0.10
CA LEU A 131 23.70 -8.25 -0.42
C LEU A 131 22.86 -7.16 -1.12
N LEU A 132 23.21 -5.88 -0.93
CA LEU A 132 22.57 -4.73 -1.60
C LEU A 132 23.18 -4.40 -2.97
N ILE A 133 24.23 -5.11 -3.40
CA ILE A 133 24.71 -5.03 -4.77
C ILE A 133 23.73 -5.82 -5.63
N MET A 134 22.69 -5.11 -6.07
CA MET A 134 21.81 -5.54 -7.14
C MET A 134 22.69 -6.03 -8.30
N SER A 135 22.51 -7.29 -8.68
CA SER A 135 23.08 -7.84 -9.91
C SER A 135 22.76 -6.89 -11.05
N THR A 136 23.82 -6.33 -11.64
CA THR A 136 23.83 -5.75 -12.98
C THR A 136 23.21 -6.66 -14.01
#